data_AF-A0ABD3NPH7-F1
#
_entry.id   AF-A0ABD3NPH7-F1
#
_cell.length_a   1.000
_cell.length_b   1.000
_cell.length_c   1.000
_cell.angle_alpha   90.00
_cell.angle_beta   90.00
_cell.angle_gamma   90.00
#
_symmetry.space_group_name_H-M   'P 1'
#
loop_
_entity.id
_entity.type
_entity.pdbx_description
1 polymer ?
#
loop_
_entity_poly.entity_id
_entity_poly.type
_entity_poly.pdbx_seq_one_letter_code
_entity_poly.pdbx_strand_id
1 'polypeptide(L)'
;MPPTVIEPLSWVAQNKTGGVILFVTNFLQSLHKEDLIYFNPTTLRWEFDLIKIAQKELPVDIVKFLREKIMCLPKEVQAGLNIAACLGSTFDLAVLQKAHRSPDNVVEDSLTLAVENEFVQELAPTHFTWSHDQLQEAAYLVIPMNKQETMHMLIGAIESISIQIEMKF
;
A
#
# COMPACT_ATOMS: atom_id res chain seq x y z
N MET A 1 9.69 19.46 -21.39
CA MET A 1 10.00 20.32 -20.22
C MET A 1 11.22 19.75 -19.52
N PRO A 2 12.09 20.57 -18.92
CA PRO A 2 13.24 20.07 -18.17
C PRO A 2 12.80 19.37 -16.86
N PRO A 3 13.56 18.39 -16.36
CA PRO A 3 13.23 17.66 -15.12
C PRO A 3 13.03 18.57 -13.90
N THR A 4 13.79 19.66 -13.82
CA THR A 4 13.71 20.66 -12.75
C THR A 4 12.34 21.34 -12.63
N VAL A 5 11.58 21.38 -13.72
CA VAL A 5 10.23 21.97 -13.74
C VAL A 5 9.19 20.94 -13.29
N ILE A 6 9.40 19.66 -13.60
CA ILE A 6 8.43 18.58 -13.35
C ILE A 6 8.59 18.00 -11.94
N GLU A 7 9.81 17.99 -11.39
CA GLU A 7 10.10 17.41 -10.07
C GLU A 7 9.13 17.87 -8.96
N PRO A 8 8.81 19.18 -8.80
CA PRO A 8 7.89 19.61 -7.76
C PRO A 8 6.47 19.07 -7.97
N LEU A 9 6.03 18.97 -9.23
CA LEU A 9 4.72 18.41 -9.56
C LEU A 9 4.68 16.91 -9.24
N SER A 10 5.73 16.17 -9.61
CA SER A 10 5.86 14.75 -9.28
C SER A 10 5.86 14.52 -7.77
N TRP A 11 6.56 15.34 -7.00
CA TRP A 11 6.58 15.26 -5.55
C TRP A 11 5.19 15.51 -4.94
N VAL A 12 4.48 16.56 -5.39
CA VAL A 12 3.12 16.84 -4.90
C VAL A 12 2.16 15.72 -5.29
N ALA A 13 2.24 15.21 -6.52
CA ALA A 13 1.42 14.10 -6.96
C ALA A 13 1.70 12.84 -6.15
N GLN A 14 2.97 12.50 -5.91
CA GLN A 14 3.36 11.32 -5.13
C GLN A 14 2.89 11.43 -3.68
N ASN A 15 3.13 12.56 -3.01
CA ASN A 15 2.70 12.75 -1.63
C ASN A 15 1.18 12.76 -1.49
N LYS A 16 0.49 13.40 -2.43
CA LYS A 16 -0.97 13.43 -2.39
C LYS A 16 -1.54 12.04 -2.65
N THR A 17 -0.97 11.25 -3.55
CA THR A 17 -1.56 9.99 -4.04
C THR A 17 -1.00 8.71 -3.40
N GLY A 18 0.04 8.84 -2.57
CA GLY A 18 0.79 7.70 -2.04
C GLY A 18 1.55 6.91 -3.11
N GLY A 19 1.70 7.45 -4.32
CA GLY A 19 2.33 6.75 -5.45
C GLY A 19 1.43 5.69 -6.11
N VAL A 20 0.19 5.50 -5.65
CA VAL A 20 -0.73 4.53 -6.23
C VAL A 20 -1.18 5.00 -7.61
N ILE A 21 -0.82 4.27 -8.66
CA ILE A 21 -1.00 4.71 -10.07
C ILE A 21 -2.44 5.10 -10.41
N LEU A 22 -3.43 4.42 -9.84
CA LEU A 22 -4.84 4.76 -10.02
C LEU A 22 -5.16 6.16 -9.46
N PHE A 23 -4.62 6.50 -8.28
CA PHE A 23 -4.77 7.81 -7.68
C PHE A 23 -3.97 8.87 -8.39
N VAL A 24 -2.76 8.56 -8.86
CA VAL A 24 -1.97 9.44 -9.72
C VAL A 24 -2.79 9.81 -10.96
N THR A 25 -3.39 8.82 -11.61
CA THR A 25 -4.21 9.04 -12.81
C THR A 25 -5.45 9.88 -12.51
N ASN A 26 -6.20 9.54 -11.46
CA ASN A 26 -7.39 10.28 -11.04
C ASN A 26 -7.06 11.71 -10.61
N PHE A 27 -5.95 11.90 -9.89
CA PHE A 27 -5.47 13.19 -9.46
C PHE A 27 -5.11 14.05 -10.68
N LEU A 28 -4.28 13.56 -11.59
CA LEU A 28 -3.91 14.28 -12.82
C LEU A 28 -5.13 14.63 -13.68
N GLN A 29 -6.09 13.70 -13.83
CA GLN A 29 -7.34 13.98 -14.53
C GLN A 29 -8.17 15.08 -13.84
N SER A 30 -8.21 15.08 -12.51
CA SER A 30 -8.91 16.14 -11.76
C SER A 30 -8.21 17.50 -11.93
N LEU A 31 -6.88 17.52 -11.96
CA LEU A 31 -6.12 18.75 -12.19
C LEU A 31 -6.37 19.31 -13.58
N HIS A 32 -6.45 18.45 -14.58
CA HIS A 32 -6.79 18.85 -15.95
C HIS A 32 -8.22 19.37 -16.07
N LYS A 33 -9.20 18.72 -15.44
CA LYS A 33 -10.60 19.16 -15.45
C LYS A 33 -10.82 20.52 -14.80
N GLU A 34 -9.96 20.90 -13.87
CA GLU A 34 -10.05 22.17 -13.13
C GLU A 34 -9.06 23.23 -13.66
N ASP A 35 -8.48 23.01 -14.85
CA ASP A 35 -7.52 23.91 -15.49
C ASP A 35 -6.29 24.23 -14.60
N LEU A 36 -5.96 23.36 -13.66
CA LEU A 36 -4.77 23.46 -12.81
C LEU A 36 -3.53 22.89 -13.49
N ILE A 37 -3.73 21.97 -14.44
CA ILE A 37 -2.73 21.50 -15.40
C ILE A 37 -3.38 21.58 -16.78
N TYR A 38 -2.78 22.32 -17.71
CA TYR A 38 -3.31 22.45 -19.07
C TYR A 38 -2.19 22.52 -20.10
N PHE A 39 -2.50 22.14 -21.34
CA PHE A 39 -1.57 22.30 -22.45
C PHE A 39 -1.72 23.70 -23.06
N ASN A 40 -0.67 24.51 -23.02
CA ASN A 40 -0.63 25.82 -23.65
C ASN A 40 -0.22 25.68 -25.13
N PRO A 41 -1.12 25.96 -26.09
CA PRO A 41 -0.82 25.79 -27.51
C PRO A 41 0.14 26.84 -28.08
N THR A 42 0.30 27.99 -27.41
CA THR A 42 1.23 29.04 -27.83
C THR A 42 2.67 28.71 -27.45
N THR A 43 2.88 28.18 -26.24
CA THR A 43 4.21 27.80 -25.75
C THR A 43 4.57 26.35 -26.09
N LEU A 44 3.60 25.57 -26.59
CA LEU A 44 3.68 24.12 -26.86
C LEU A 44 4.16 23.32 -25.63
N ARG A 45 3.70 23.73 -24.45
CA ARG A 45 4.11 23.15 -23.16
C ARG A 45 2.92 22.94 -22.26
N TRP A 46 3.05 21.96 -21.38
CA TRP A 46 2.17 21.83 -20.23
C TRP A 46 2.52 22.93 -19.22
N GLU A 47 1.50 23.62 -18.75
CA GLU A 47 1.58 24.64 -17.73
C GLU A 47 0.72 24.21 -16.55
N PHE A 48 1.15 24.59 -15.34
CA PHE A 48 0.48 24.19 -14.12
C PHE A 48 0.75 25.18 -12.99
N ASP A 49 -0.20 25.29 -12.06
CA ASP A 49 -0.12 26.17 -10.90
C ASP A 49 0.18 25.33 -9.64
N LEU A 50 1.47 25.21 -9.29
CA LEU A 50 1.90 24.42 -8.12
C LEU A 50 1.26 24.86 -6.81
N ILE A 51 0.98 26.16 -6.64
CA ILE A 51 0.40 26.68 -5.41
C ILE A 51 -1.02 26.17 -5.26
N LYS A 52 -1.83 26.29 -6.32
CA LYS A 52 -3.20 25.76 -6.33
C LYS A 52 -3.23 24.24 -6.24
N ILE A 53 -2.34 23.54 -6.94
CA ILE A 53 -2.25 22.08 -6.89
C ILE A 53 -1.90 21.61 -5.47
N ALA A 54 -0.97 22.26 -4.78
CA ALA A 54 -0.60 21.91 -3.41
C ALA A 54 -1.76 22.12 -2.42
N GLN A 55 -2.54 23.19 -2.62
CA GLN A 55 -3.70 23.53 -1.79
C GLN A 55 -4.93 22.67 -2.08
N LYS A 56 -5.01 22.05 -3.27
CA LYS A 56 -6.12 21.17 -3.63
C LYS A 56 -6.18 19.96 -2.70
N GLU A 57 -7.30 19.80 -2.03
CA GLU A 57 -7.59 18.56 -1.30
C GLU A 57 -7.90 17.44 -2.28
N LEU A 58 -7.34 16.26 -2.04
CA LEU A 58 -7.79 15.07 -2.75
C LEU A 58 -9.18 14.70 -2.19
N PRO A 59 -10.16 14.40 -3.05
CA PRO A 59 -11.51 14.07 -2.59
C PRO A 59 -11.60 12.75 -1.81
N VAL A 60 -10.50 12.01 -1.63
CA VAL A 60 -10.50 10.65 -1.07
C VAL A 60 -9.28 10.47 -0.18
N ASP A 61 -9.53 10.12 1.08
CA ASP A 61 -8.54 9.48 1.96
C ASP A 61 -8.11 8.16 1.28
N ILE A 62 -6.89 8.15 0.74
CA ILE A 62 -6.34 7.02 0.00
C ILE A 62 -6.33 5.76 0.85
N VAL A 63 -6.00 5.89 2.13
CA VAL A 63 -5.98 4.77 3.06
C VAL A 63 -7.41 4.24 3.22
N LYS A 64 -8.41 5.12 3.33
CA LYS A 64 -9.82 4.70 3.36
C LYS A 64 -10.25 3.96 2.09
N PHE A 65 -9.89 4.44 0.89
CA PHE A 65 -10.22 3.76 -0.35
C PHE A 65 -9.51 2.41 -0.49
N LEU A 66 -8.21 2.36 -0.18
CA LEU A 66 -7.42 1.13 -0.24
C LEU A 66 -7.98 0.11 0.76
N ARG A 67 -8.42 0.57 1.93
CA ARG A 67 -9.11 -0.25 2.92
C ARG A 67 -10.42 -0.80 2.35
N GLU A 68 -11.24 0.02 1.70
CA GLU A 68 -12.45 -0.43 1.01
C GLU A 68 -12.14 -1.46 -0.09
N LYS A 69 -11.07 -1.27 -0.87
CA LYS A 69 -10.60 -2.23 -1.87
C LYS A 69 -10.19 -3.56 -1.23
N ILE A 70 -9.44 -3.53 -0.13
CA ILE A 70 -9.05 -4.74 0.62
C ILE A 70 -10.29 -5.43 1.20
N MET A 71 -11.25 -4.68 1.73
CA MET A 71 -12.51 -5.24 2.27
C MET A 71 -13.37 -5.96 1.21
N CYS A 72 -13.17 -5.68 -0.08
CA CYS A 72 -13.82 -6.37 -1.19
C CYS A 72 -13.16 -7.70 -1.58
N LEU A 73 -11.96 -8.02 -1.07
CA LEU A 73 -11.28 -9.28 -1.34
C LEU A 73 -11.93 -10.45 -0.60
N PRO A 74 -11.63 -11.72 -0.93
CA PRO A 74 -12.03 -12.85 -0.10
C PRO A 74 -11.52 -12.71 1.34
N LYS A 75 -12.23 -13.30 2.30
CA LYS A 75 -11.93 -13.10 3.73
C LYS A 75 -10.58 -13.66 4.14
N GLU A 76 -10.16 -14.71 3.45
CA GLU A 76 -8.87 -15.38 3.59
C GLU A 76 -7.73 -14.44 3.15
N VAL A 77 -7.89 -13.76 2.01
CA VAL A 77 -6.93 -12.76 1.52
C VAL A 77 -6.86 -11.56 2.46
N GLN A 78 -8.00 -11.09 2.95
CA GLN A 78 -8.05 -10.02 3.96
C GLN A 78 -7.27 -10.42 5.23
N ALA A 79 -7.48 -11.65 5.73
CA ALA A 79 -6.80 -12.13 6.92
C ALA A 79 -5.28 -12.23 6.71
N GLY A 80 -4.83 -12.74 5.56
CA GLY A 80 -3.42 -12.75 5.17
C GLY A 80 -2.80 -11.36 5.14
N LEU A 81 -3.42 -10.41 4.43
CA LEU A 81 -2.94 -9.03 4.34
C LEU A 81 -2.91 -8.32 5.69
N ASN A 82 -3.89 -8.56 6.55
CA ASN A 82 -3.93 -7.96 7.88
C ASN A 82 -2.78 -8.44 8.78
N ILE A 83 -2.46 -9.73 8.73
CA ILE A 83 -1.34 -10.30 9.49
C ILE A 83 -0.02 -9.78 8.92
N ALA A 84 0.12 -9.78 7.59
CA ALA A 84 1.30 -9.22 6.91
C ALA A 84 1.52 -7.74 7.27
N ALA A 85 0.46 -6.95 7.45
CA ALA A 85 0.58 -5.53 7.79
C ALA A 85 1.18 -5.32 9.19
N CYS A 86 0.92 -6.26 10.10
CA CYS A 86 1.48 -6.28 11.44
C CYS A 86 2.92 -6.84 11.51
N LEU A 87 3.38 -7.60 10.51
CA LEU A 87 4.76 -8.10 10.41
C LEU A 87 5.74 -7.01 9.96
N GLY A 88 5.27 -5.97 9.28
CA GLY A 88 6.08 -4.84 8.84
C GLY A 88 6.05 -4.63 7.33
N SER A 89 6.98 -3.81 6.84
CA SER A 89 7.09 -3.47 5.41
C SER A 89 7.54 -4.67 4.56
N THR A 90 8.29 -5.60 5.15
CA THR A 90 8.74 -6.85 4.55
C THR A 90 8.41 -8.03 5.45
N PHE A 91 8.04 -9.18 4.88
CA PHE A 91 7.67 -10.36 5.65
C PHE A 91 8.01 -11.67 4.91
N ASP A 92 8.20 -12.73 5.70
CA ASP A 92 8.46 -14.09 5.20
C ASP A 92 7.20 -14.96 5.18
N LEU A 93 7.06 -15.78 4.14
CA LEU A 93 5.93 -16.67 3.91
C LEU A 93 5.69 -17.64 5.07
N ALA A 94 6.75 -18.23 5.63
CA ALA A 94 6.62 -19.22 6.71
C ALA A 94 6.14 -18.56 8.01
N VAL A 95 6.57 -17.32 8.28
CA VAL A 95 6.06 -16.55 9.42
C VAL A 95 4.58 -16.21 9.24
N LEU A 96 4.19 -15.80 8.04
CA LEU A 96 2.80 -15.52 7.71
C LEU A 96 1.91 -16.77 7.84
N GLN A 97 2.33 -17.91 7.30
CA GLN A 97 1.64 -19.20 7.40
C GLN A 97 1.42 -19.61 8.86
N LYS A 98 2.48 -19.51 9.67
CA LYS A 98 2.43 -19.83 11.11
C LYS A 98 1.48 -18.91 11.89
N ALA A 99 1.41 -17.62 11.52
CA ALA A 99 0.53 -16.65 12.16
C ALA A 99 -0.94 -16.79 11.71
N HIS A 100 -1.18 -17.16 10.45
CA HIS A 100 -2.53 -17.30 9.89
C HIS A 100 -3.31 -18.50 10.43
N ARG A 101 -2.61 -19.55 10.92
CA ARG A 101 -3.21 -20.79 11.44
C ARG A 101 -4.19 -21.46 10.46
N SER A 102 -3.93 -21.34 9.16
CA SER A 102 -4.66 -22.01 8.08
C SER A 102 -3.73 -22.91 7.29
N PRO A 103 -4.27 -23.81 6.44
CA PRO A 103 -3.45 -24.64 5.55
C PRO A 103 -2.56 -23.79 4.63
N ASP A 104 -1.34 -24.25 4.39
CA ASP A 104 -0.30 -23.51 3.65
C ASP A 104 -0.75 -23.04 2.26
N ASN A 105 -1.53 -23.87 1.56
CA ASN A 105 -2.06 -23.57 0.23
C ASN A 105 -2.99 -22.34 0.21
N VAL A 106 -3.75 -22.11 1.27
CA VAL A 106 -4.67 -20.96 1.36
C VAL A 106 -3.91 -19.64 1.47
N VAL A 107 -2.76 -19.67 2.15
CA VAL A 107 -1.90 -18.49 2.33
C VAL A 107 -1.15 -18.16 1.03
N GLU A 108 -0.67 -19.19 0.33
CA GLU A 108 -0.03 -19.03 -0.98
C GLU A 108 -1.01 -18.46 -2.02
N ASP A 109 -2.21 -19.05 -2.15
CA ASP A 109 -3.26 -18.53 -3.06
C ASP A 109 -3.63 -17.07 -2.74
N SER A 110 -3.65 -16.73 -1.44
CA SER A 110 -3.94 -15.36 -0.99
C SER A 110 -2.83 -14.38 -1.36
N LEU A 111 -1.57 -14.80 -1.28
CA LEU A 111 -0.43 -13.98 -1.69
C LEU A 111 -0.35 -13.83 -3.20
N THR A 112 -0.66 -14.88 -3.97
CA THR A 112 -0.76 -14.79 -5.43
C THR A 112 -1.76 -13.71 -5.83
N LEU A 113 -2.97 -13.74 -5.25
CA LEU A 113 -3.97 -12.70 -5.49
C LEU A 113 -3.51 -11.31 -5.03
N ALA A 114 -2.77 -11.24 -3.92
CA ALA A 114 -2.23 -9.97 -3.42
C ALA A 114 -1.16 -9.38 -4.37
N VAL A 115 -0.31 -10.22 -4.96
CA VAL A 115 0.68 -9.83 -5.97
C VAL A 115 -0.01 -9.39 -7.26
N GLU A 116 -0.99 -10.15 -7.75
CA GLU A 116 -1.77 -9.81 -8.94
C GLU A 116 -2.50 -8.46 -8.81
N ASN A 117 -2.91 -8.11 -7.59
CA ASN A 117 -3.57 -6.83 -7.29
C ASN A 117 -2.60 -5.71 -6.88
N GLU A 118 -1.29 -5.96 -7.03
CA GLU A 118 -0.19 -5.04 -6.70
C GLU A 118 -0.18 -4.56 -5.24
N PHE A 119 -0.76 -5.35 -4.32
CA PHE A 119 -0.72 -5.01 -2.89
C PHE A 119 0.65 -5.28 -2.28
N VAL A 120 1.27 -6.38 -2.71
CA VAL A 120 2.60 -6.82 -2.28
C VAL A 120 3.41 -7.23 -3.50
N GLN A 121 4.73 -7.29 -3.35
CA GLN A 121 5.68 -7.70 -4.36
C GLN A 121 6.52 -8.85 -3.81
N GLU A 122 6.81 -9.82 -4.65
CA GLU A 122 7.73 -10.92 -4.34
C GLU A 122 9.17 -10.44 -4.53
N LEU A 123 9.95 -10.40 -3.45
CA LEU A 123 11.39 -10.10 -3.49
C LEU A 123 12.21 -11.36 -3.75
N ALA A 124 11.76 -12.49 -3.20
CA ALA A 124 12.32 -13.82 -3.36
C ALA A 124 11.20 -14.86 -3.13
N PRO A 125 11.42 -16.16 -3.44
CA PRO A 125 10.36 -17.18 -3.36
C PRO A 125 9.59 -17.28 -2.04
N THR A 126 10.18 -16.83 -0.92
CA THR A 126 9.52 -16.81 0.38
C THR A 126 9.44 -15.42 1.01
N HIS A 127 9.94 -14.38 0.35
CA HIS A 127 10.04 -13.02 0.91
C HIS A 127 9.22 -12.03 0.10
N PHE A 128 8.39 -11.26 0.80
CA PHE A 128 7.48 -10.30 0.20
C PHE A 128 7.66 -8.92 0.83
N THR A 129 7.33 -7.89 0.08
CA THR A 129 7.28 -6.50 0.54
C THR A 129 5.96 -5.86 0.14
N TRP A 130 5.47 -4.91 0.95
CA TRP A 130 4.37 -4.05 0.52
C TRP A 130 4.80 -3.19 -0.67
N SER A 131 3.91 -3.03 -1.65
CA SER A 131 4.17 -2.14 -2.78
C SER A 131 4.26 -0.68 -2.33
N HIS A 132 3.45 -0.30 -1.32
CA HIS A 132 3.39 1.06 -0.76
C HIS A 132 3.00 1.05 0.72
N ASP A 133 3.51 2.02 1.48
CA ASP A 133 3.19 2.19 2.91
C ASP A 133 1.68 2.37 3.15
N GLN A 134 0.98 3.08 2.25
CA GLN A 134 -0.47 3.30 2.38
C GLN A 134 -1.28 2.02 2.23
N LEU A 135 -0.75 1.00 1.52
CA LEU A 135 -1.39 -0.30 1.40
C LEU A 135 -1.25 -1.12 2.69
N GLN A 136 -0.06 -1.07 3.30
CA GLN A 136 0.17 -1.66 4.60
C GLN A 136 -0.74 -1.03 5.66
N GLU A 137 -0.79 0.30 5.70
CA GLU A 137 -1.63 1.05 6.63
C GLU A 137 -3.11 0.73 6.42
N ALA A 138 -3.56 0.68 5.15
CA ALA A 138 -4.95 0.34 4.83
C ALA A 138 -5.32 -1.06 5.31
N ALA A 139 -4.46 -2.06 5.09
CA ALA A 139 -4.66 -3.42 5.57
C ALA A 139 -4.68 -3.48 7.11
N TYR A 140 -3.77 -2.76 7.78
CA TYR A 140 -3.77 -2.67 9.23
C TYR A 140 -5.10 -2.08 9.77
N LEU A 141 -5.65 -1.06 9.10
CA LEU A 141 -6.92 -0.42 9.50
C LEU A 141 -8.17 -1.22 9.11
N VAL A 142 -8.06 -2.31 8.34
CA VAL A 142 -9.15 -3.30 8.21
C VAL A 142 -9.36 -4.02 9.54
N ILE A 143 -8.31 -4.19 10.34
CA ILE A 143 -8.38 -4.83 11.66
C ILE A 143 -9.23 -3.95 12.60
N PRO A 144 -10.33 -4.48 13.18
CA PRO A 144 -11.10 -3.75 14.19
C PRO A 144 -10.21 -3.29 15.34
N MET A 145 -10.39 -2.05 15.82
CA MET A 145 -9.53 -1.42 16.83
C MET A 145 -9.35 -2.27 18.10
N ASN A 146 -10.40 -3.00 18.52
CA ASN A 146 -10.39 -3.92 19.66
C ASN A 146 -9.59 -5.21 19.44
N LYS A 147 -9.08 -5.45 18.22
CA LYS A 147 -8.28 -6.64 17.86
C LYS A 147 -6.84 -6.29 17.47
N GLN A 148 -6.53 -5.00 17.27
CA GLN A 148 -5.19 -4.56 16.86
C GLN A 148 -4.12 -4.90 17.90
N GLU A 149 -4.36 -4.61 19.19
CA GLU A 149 -3.42 -4.94 20.28
C GLU A 149 -3.18 -6.44 20.42
N THR A 150 -4.25 -7.24 20.31
CA THR A 150 -4.16 -8.71 20.38
C THR A 150 -3.36 -9.29 19.22
N MET A 151 -3.49 -8.70 18.02
CA MET A 151 -2.74 -9.15 16.84
C MET A 151 -1.25 -8.82 16.96
N HIS A 152 -0.91 -7.61 17.45
CA HIS A 152 0.48 -7.24 17.76
C HIS A 152 1.11 -8.16 18.81
N MET A 153 0.37 -8.50 19.87
CA MET A 153 0.87 -9.45 20.88
C MET A 153 1.07 -10.86 20.32
N LEU A 154 0.16 -11.34 19.46
CA LEU A 154 0.30 -12.65 18.79
C LEU A 154 1.54 -12.71 17.90
N ILE A 155 1.81 -11.64 17.15
CA ILE A 155 2.94 -11.57 16.23
C ILE A 155 4.26 -11.41 16.99
N GLY A 156 4.32 -10.52 17.98
CA GLY A 156 5.49 -10.41 18.87
C GLY A 156 5.82 -11.73 19.58
N ALA A 157 4.80 -12.51 19.97
CA ALA A 157 5.00 -13.86 20.51
C ALA A 157 5.59 -14.82 19.47
N ILE A 158 5.13 -14.79 18.22
CA ILE A 158 5.64 -15.65 17.14
C ILE A 158 7.09 -15.32 16.79
N GLU A 159 7.46 -14.04 16.68
CA GLU A 159 8.83 -13.61 16.40
C GLU A 159 9.78 -13.95 17.56
N SER A 160 9.34 -13.76 18.81
CA SER A 160 10.15 -14.15 19.99
C SER A 160 10.46 -15.65 20.00
N ILE A 161 9.52 -16.49 19.54
CA ILE A 161 9.71 -17.94 19.43
C ILE A 161 10.66 -18.28 18.28
N SER A 162 10.59 -17.58 17.15
CA SER A 162 11.50 -17.79 16.02
C SER A 162 12.95 -17.40 16.35
N ILE A 163 13.16 -16.28 17.05
CA ILE A 163 14.50 -15.84 17.53
C ILE A 163 15.10 -16.84 18.53
N GLN A 164 14.29 -17.45 19.39
CA GLN A 164 14.76 -18.45 20.35
C GLN A 164 15.11 -19.82 19.73
N ILE A 165 14.63 -20.10 18.52
CA ILE A 165 14.97 -21.32 17.78
C ILE A 165 16.28 -21.10 16.99
N GLU A 166 16.50 -19.92 16.40
CA GLU A 166 17.75 -19.59 15.71
C GLU A 166 18.96 -19.49 16.64
N MET A 167 18.79 -19.03 17.89
CA MET A 167 19.88 -18.99 18.88
C MET A 167 20.24 -20.35 19.52
N LYS A 168 19.54 -21.44 19.16
CA LYS A 168 19.80 -22.79 19.68
C LYS A 168 20.57 -23.69 18.72
N PHE A 169 21.04 -23.16 17.60
CA PHE A 169 21.90 -23.87 16.64
C PHE A 169 23.24 -23.16 16.43
#